data_AF-A0A9P1GQX9-F1
#
_entry.id   AF-A0A9P1GQX9-F1
#
_cell.length_a   1.000
_cell.length_b   1.000
_cell.length_c   1.000
_cell.angle_alpha   90.00
_cell.angle_beta   90.00
_cell.angle_gamma   90.00
#
_symmetry.space_group_name_H-M   'P 1'
#
loop_
_entity.id
_entity.type
_entity.pdbx_description
1 polymer ?
#
loop_
_entity_poly.entity_id
_entity_poly.type
_entity_poly.pdbx_seq_one_letter_code
_entity_poly.pdbx_strand_id
1 'polypeptide(L)'
;MQLQQQRNQRPSRAELTAMGLTPAQADHELVRQSELEVIETSITRWVMLFGCIICALLPVSLVLFFYLIYSYVLEQRQDCDVPLVLWFWVAMFNIFYHINLGGRSIHRQVIRSVCRYQAPEQSLEVPPARVRLYHWLTTIFVFSWHCVGLHWARISQTCHRTAPNLYTSTYLFASFNVIFTIFTVISTYGLQHMLASLLRRGLLPSSILGSDRAAPEGTLELQSSVIFDPEEFGDALQCPTCLEDFSKEHQIRKTIC
;
A
#
# COMPACT_ATOMS: atom_id res chain seq x y z
N MET A 1 -19.17 -25.55 8.82
CA MET A 1 -19.16 -25.97 7.40
C MET A 1 -20.48 -25.65 6.69
N GLN A 2 -21.66 -25.99 7.24
CA GLN A 2 -22.96 -25.69 6.59
C GLN A 2 -23.30 -24.19 6.44
N LEU A 3 -22.88 -23.33 7.38
CA LEU A 3 -23.05 -21.87 7.27
C LEU A 3 -22.21 -21.23 6.14
N GLN A 4 -21.07 -21.83 5.77
CA GLN A 4 -20.29 -21.39 4.60
C GLN A 4 -20.98 -21.78 3.29
N GLN A 5 -21.78 -22.85 3.29
CA GLN A 5 -22.46 -23.35 2.11
C GLN A 5 -23.71 -22.50 1.78
N GLN A 6 -24.41 -21.98 2.79
CA GLN A 6 -25.51 -21.03 2.60
C GLN A 6 -25.02 -19.64 2.16
N ARG A 7 -23.82 -19.21 2.58
CA ARG A 7 -23.27 -17.89 2.20
C ARG A 7 -22.86 -17.79 0.73
N ASN A 8 -22.71 -18.93 0.05
CA ASN A 8 -22.22 -19.00 -1.34
C ASN A 8 -23.34 -19.14 -2.39
N GLN A 9 -24.62 -19.23 -2.00
CA GLN A 9 -25.70 -19.21 -2.98
C GLN A 9 -25.97 -17.76 -3.40
N ARG A 10 -25.52 -17.39 -4.61
CA ARG A 10 -25.92 -16.12 -5.23
C ARG A 10 -27.44 -16.13 -5.40
N PRO A 11 -28.14 -15.08 -4.94
CA PRO A 11 -29.57 -15.02 -5.11
C PRO A 11 -29.90 -15.00 -6.60
N SER A 12 -30.81 -15.88 -7.02
CA SER A 12 -31.25 -15.90 -8.42
C SER A 12 -32.03 -14.62 -8.75
N ARG A 13 -32.10 -14.24 -10.04
CA ARG A 13 -32.93 -13.10 -10.49
C ARG A 13 -34.38 -13.23 -9.99
N ALA A 14 -34.90 -14.46 -9.98
CA ALA A 14 -36.24 -14.78 -9.49
C ALA A 14 -36.37 -14.50 -7.99
N GLU A 15 -35.36 -14.85 -7.19
CA GLU A 15 -35.33 -14.54 -5.75
C GLU A 15 -35.27 -13.03 -5.49
N LEU A 16 -34.44 -12.29 -6.23
CA LEU A 16 -34.38 -10.83 -6.13
C LEU A 16 -35.73 -10.19 -6.51
N THR A 17 -36.38 -10.70 -7.54
CA THR A 17 -37.72 -10.22 -7.94
C THR A 17 -38.78 -10.60 -6.90
N ALA A 18 -38.68 -11.80 -6.29
CA ALA A 18 -39.55 -12.24 -5.20
C ALA A 18 -39.35 -11.43 -3.92
N MET A 19 -38.16 -10.87 -3.70
CA MET A 19 -37.86 -9.89 -2.65
C MET A 19 -38.41 -8.48 -2.96
N GLY A 20 -39.10 -8.30 -4.09
CA GLY A 20 -39.75 -7.04 -4.47
C GLY A 20 -38.88 -6.09 -5.28
N LEU A 21 -37.68 -6.48 -5.70
CA LEU A 21 -36.90 -5.68 -6.64
C LEU A 21 -37.54 -5.73 -8.04
N THR A 22 -37.54 -4.59 -8.71
CA THR A 22 -37.92 -4.57 -10.13
C THR A 22 -36.93 -5.39 -10.97
N PRO A 23 -37.34 -5.97 -12.11
CA PRO A 23 -36.43 -6.76 -12.95
C PRO A 23 -35.14 -6.03 -13.33
N ALA A 24 -35.20 -4.71 -13.57
CA ALA A 24 -34.03 -3.89 -13.87
C ALA A 24 -33.08 -3.71 -12.67
N GLN A 25 -33.64 -3.51 -11.46
CA GLN A 25 -32.83 -3.44 -10.23
C GLN A 25 -32.20 -4.80 -9.90
N ALA A 26 -32.93 -5.89 -10.11
CA ALA A 26 -32.41 -7.24 -9.93
C ALA A 26 -31.24 -7.53 -10.89
N ASP A 27 -31.35 -7.13 -12.16
CA ASP A 27 -30.26 -7.26 -13.13
C ASP A 27 -29.04 -6.40 -12.74
N HIS A 28 -29.28 -5.17 -12.29
CA HIS A 28 -28.21 -4.28 -11.82
C HIS A 28 -27.47 -4.85 -10.61
N GLU A 29 -28.20 -5.42 -9.65
CA GLU A 29 -27.60 -6.05 -8.46
C GLU A 29 -26.81 -7.31 -8.82
N LEU A 30 -27.30 -8.13 -9.76
CA LEU A 30 -26.57 -9.28 -10.27
C LEU A 30 -25.26 -8.88 -10.97
N VAL A 31 -25.29 -7.83 -11.79
CA VAL A 31 -24.08 -7.29 -12.43
C VAL A 31 -23.09 -6.81 -11.37
N ARG A 32 -23.56 -6.02 -10.40
CA ARG A 32 -22.71 -5.53 -9.29
C ARG A 32 -22.04 -6.68 -8.52
N GLN A 33 -22.79 -7.74 -8.19
CA GLN A 33 -22.24 -8.92 -7.52
C GLN A 33 -21.22 -9.66 -8.38
N SER A 34 -21.45 -9.74 -9.69
CA SER A 34 -20.49 -10.36 -10.60
C SER A 34 -19.19 -9.55 -10.73
N GLU A 35 -19.27 -8.22 -10.78
CA GLU A 35 -18.11 -7.34 -10.80
C GLU A 35 -17.28 -7.48 -9.52
N LEU A 36 -17.97 -7.56 -8.37
CA LEU A 36 -17.37 -7.77 -7.06
C LEU A 36 -16.51 -9.03 -7.00
N GLU A 37 -17.03 -10.15 -7.47
CA GLU A 37 -16.33 -11.43 -7.45
C GLU A 37 -15.12 -11.44 -8.38
N VAL A 38 -15.25 -10.83 -9.55
CA VAL A 38 -14.13 -10.67 -10.50
C VAL A 38 -13.03 -9.80 -9.87
N ILE A 39 -13.42 -8.72 -9.17
CA ILE A 39 -12.50 -7.83 -8.49
C ILE A 39 -11.78 -8.56 -7.34
N GLU A 40 -12.50 -9.25 -6.45
CA GLU A 40 -11.93 -9.98 -5.31
C GLU A 40 -10.92 -11.05 -5.75
N THR A 41 -11.31 -11.86 -6.73
CA THR A 41 -10.44 -12.91 -7.28
C THR A 41 -9.22 -12.32 -7.98
N SER A 42 -9.40 -11.22 -8.72
CA SER A 42 -8.30 -10.50 -9.38
C SER A 42 -7.31 -9.92 -8.37
N ILE A 43 -7.79 -9.21 -7.34
CA ILE A 43 -6.94 -8.62 -6.30
C ILE A 43 -6.15 -9.68 -5.57
N THR A 44 -6.80 -10.77 -5.17
CA THR A 44 -6.13 -11.84 -4.42
C THR A 44 -5.00 -12.44 -5.27
N ARG A 45 -5.25 -12.69 -6.56
CA ARG A 45 -4.21 -13.14 -7.50
C ARG A 45 -3.08 -12.13 -7.65
N TRP A 46 -3.38 -10.84 -7.78
CA TRP A 46 -2.37 -9.79 -7.88
C TRP A 46 -1.52 -9.67 -6.61
N VAL A 47 -2.15 -9.69 -5.43
CA VAL A 47 -1.45 -9.64 -4.14
C VAL A 47 -0.57 -10.88 -3.94
N MET A 48 -1.08 -12.07 -4.27
CA MET A 48 -0.29 -13.30 -4.22
C MET A 48 0.89 -13.26 -5.18
N LEU A 49 0.67 -12.87 -6.45
CA LEU A 49 1.71 -12.75 -7.46
C LEU A 49 2.79 -11.75 -7.02
N PHE A 50 2.37 -10.57 -6.55
CA PHE A 50 3.28 -9.55 -6.04
C PHE A 50 4.07 -10.07 -4.83
N GLY A 51 3.40 -10.72 -3.88
CA GLY A 51 4.03 -11.35 -2.73
C GLY A 51 5.08 -12.37 -3.14
N CYS A 52 4.78 -13.25 -4.10
CA CYS A 52 5.72 -14.22 -4.65
C CYS A 52 6.94 -13.54 -5.31
N ILE A 53 6.72 -12.48 -6.09
CA ILE A 53 7.80 -11.72 -6.72
C ILE A 53 8.71 -11.09 -5.65
N ILE A 54 8.14 -10.42 -4.64
CA ILE A 54 8.92 -9.83 -3.54
C ILE A 54 9.68 -10.91 -2.78
N CYS A 55 9.04 -12.03 -2.44
CA CYS A 55 9.68 -13.16 -1.78
C CYS A 55 10.83 -13.77 -2.59
N ALA A 56 10.80 -13.70 -3.92
CA ALA A 56 11.90 -14.14 -4.78
C ALA A 56 13.00 -13.07 -4.90
N LEU A 57 12.65 -11.79 -4.97
CA LEU A 57 13.59 -10.68 -5.11
C LEU A 57 14.39 -10.42 -3.83
N LEU A 58 13.80 -10.63 -2.64
CA LEU A 58 14.47 -10.40 -1.36
C LEU A 58 15.73 -11.28 -1.16
N PRO A 59 15.68 -12.62 -1.38
CA PRO A 59 16.88 -13.47 -1.35
C PRO A 59 17.94 -13.03 -2.37
N VAL A 60 17.53 -12.64 -3.58
CA VAL A 60 18.48 -12.13 -4.61
C VAL A 60 19.17 -10.87 -4.12
N SER A 61 18.41 -9.93 -3.57
CA SER A 61 18.96 -8.71 -2.95
C SER A 61 19.97 -9.02 -1.86
N LEU A 62 19.67 -10.02 -1.01
CA LEU A 62 20.52 -10.43 0.09
C LEU A 62 21.82 -11.09 -0.40
N VAL A 63 21.75 -11.94 -1.42
CA VAL A 63 22.93 -12.56 -2.05
C VAL A 63 23.82 -11.48 -2.69
N LEU A 64 23.25 -10.54 -3.44
CA LEU A 64 24.00 -9.43 -4.04
C LEU A 64 24.62 -8.52 -2.96
N PHE A 65 23.93 -8.33 -1.84
CA PHE A 65 24.46 -7.57 -0.71
C PHE A 65 25.68 -8.24 -0.08
N PHE A 66 25.61 -9.55 0.19
CA PHE A 66 26.76 -10.30 0.69
C PHE A 66 27.91 -10.33 -0.31
N TYR A 67 27.61 -10.45 -1.60
CA TYR A 67 28.62 -10.37 -2.66
C TYR A 67 29.30 -9.00 -2.69
N LEU A 68 28.55 -7.91 -2.48
CA LEU A 68 29.10 -6.56 -2.38
C LEU A 68 30.02 -6.40 -1.16
N ILE A 69 29.61 -6.88 0.03
CA ILE A 69 30.45 -6.84 1.23
C ILE A 69 31.72 -7.66 1.01
N TYR A 70 31.60 -8.87 0.47
CA TYR A 70 32.74 -9.74 0.19
C TYR A 70 33.73 -9.07 -0.75
N SER A 71 33.25 -8.50 -1.86
CA SER A 71 34.08 -7.79 -2.84
C SER A 71 34.77 -6.57 -2.22
N TYR A 72 34.05 -5.81 -1.39
CA TYR A 72 34.62 -4.69 -0.66
C TYR A 72 35.76 -5.13 0.27
N VAL A 73 35.55 -6.17 1.08
CA VAL A 73 36.58 -6.65 2.01
C VAL A 73 37.84 -7.10 1.26
N LEU A 74 37.67 -7.73 0.10
CA LEU A 74 38.78 -8.21 -0.74
C LEU A 74 39.56 -7.06 -1.38
N GLU A 75 38.89 -6.00 -1.82
CA GLU A 75 39.47 -4.97 -2.72
C GLU A 75 39.50 -3.55 -2.13
N GLN A 76 39.12 -3.32 -0.86
CA GLN A 76 39.06 -1.98 -0.23
C GLN A 76 40.37 -1.17 -0.24
N ARG A 77 41.52 -1.82 -0.46
CA ARG A 77 42.84 -1.15 -0.51
C ARG A 77 43.25 -0.75 -1.92
N GLN A 78 42.46 -1.09 -2.93
CA GLN A 78 42.77 -0.78 -4.31
C GLN A 78 42.20 0.59 -4.67
N ASP A 79 43.04 1.41 -5.29
CA ASP A 79 42.62 2.73 -5.74
C ASP A 79 41.76 2.61 -7.01
N CYS A 80 40.60 3.26 -7.00
CA CYS A 80 39.78 3.50 -8.17
C CYS A 80 39.74 5.00 -8.48
N ASP A 81 39.56 5.33 -9.75
CA ASP A 81 39.40 6.71 -10.24
C ASP A 81 38.08 7.37 -9.82
N VAL A 82 37.16 6.59 -9.23
CA VAL A 82 35.86 7.02 -8.72
C VAL A 82 35.68 6.59 -7.26
N PRO A 83 34.90 7.35 -6.46
CA PRO A 83 34.76 7.10 -5.02
C PRO A 83 33.75 5.97 -4.69
N LEU A 84 33.97 4.75 -5.20
CA LEU A 84 33.09 3.60 -4.92
C LEU A 84 33.06 3.22 -3.44
N VAL A 85 34.15 3.43 -2.71
CA VAL A 85 34.21 3.21 -1.26
C VAL A 85 33.23 4.12 -0.52
N LEU A 86 33.13 5.40 -0.91
CA LEU A 86 32.15 6.33 -0.35
C LEU A 86 30.72 5.87 -0.65
N TRP A 87 30.48 5.46 -1.90
CA TRP A 87 29.18 4.91 -2.29
C TRP A 87 28.78 3.70 -1.42
N PHE A 88 29.70 2.76 -1.24
CA PHE A 88 29.51 1.57 -0.42
C PHE A 88 29.14 1.92 1.02
N TRP A 89 29.88 2.83 1.68
CA TRP A 89 29.60 3.20 3.07
C TRP A 89 28.22 3.83 3.25
N VAL A 90 27.80 4.71 2.33
CA VAL A 90 26.46 5.30 2.39
C VAL A 90 25.38 4.26 2.09
N ALA A 91 25.62 3.31 1.17
CA ALA A 91 24.71 2.20 0.92
C ALA A 91 24.57 1.30 2.16
N MET A 92 25.68 0.96 2.82
CA MET A 92 25.69 0.22 4.10
C MET A 92 24.91 0.96 5.18
N PHE A 93 25.16 2.25 5.35
CA PHE A 93 24.44 3.08 6.32
C PHE A 93 22.94 3.09 6.05
N ASN A 94 22.53 3.27 4.79
CA ASN A 94 21.12 3.20 4.39
C ASN A 94 20.47 1.86 4.73
N ILE A 95 21.18 0.75 4.49
CA ILE A 95 20.68 -0.58 4.82
C ILE A 95 20.51 -0.72 6.34
N PHE A 96 21.54 -0.40 7.13
CA PHE A 96 21.45 -0.44 8.60
C PHE A 96 20.37 0.49 9.16
N TYR A 97 20.17 1.64 8.54
CA TYR A 97 19.15 2.59 8.91
C TYR A 97 17.72 2.01 8.75
N HIS A 98 17.50 1.20 7.71
CA HIS A 98 16.22 0.55 7.42
C HIS A 98 16.03 -0.84 8.05
N ILE A 99 17.09 -1.52 8.48
CA ILE A 99 16.99 -2.83 9.14
C ILE A 99 16.11 -2.73 10.40
N ASN A 100 15.19 -3.68 10.54
CA ASN A 100 14.30 -3.80 11.69
C ASN A 100 14.77 -4.94 12.60
N LEU A 101 15.45 -4.60 13.71
CA LEU A 101 15.85 -5.57 14.73
C LEU A 101 14.83 -5.54 15.88
N GLY A 102 14.00 -6.58 15.97
CA GLY A 102 13.06 -6.75 17.09
C GLY A 102 12.04 -5.62 17.25
N GLY A 103 11.54 -5.06 16.13
CA GLY A 103 10.55 -3.98 16.13
C GLY A 103 11.12 -2.57 16.35
N ARG A 104 12.45 -2.46 16.50
CA ARG A 104 13.18 -1.20 16.68
C ARG A 104 14.10 -0.94 15.48
N SER A 105 13.57 -0.32 14.42
CA SER A 105 14.41 0.24 13.36
C SER A 105 14.92 1.64 13.74
N ILE A 106 16.14 1.98 13.32
CA ILE A 106 16.68 3.34 13.48
C ILE A 106 15.75 4.33 12.78
N HIS A 107 15.25 3.97 11.60
CA HIS A 107 14.22 4.72 10.88
C HIS A 107 13.00 5.07 11.75
N ARG A 108 12.43 4.09 12.46
CA ARG A 108 11.28 4.32 13.37
C ARG A 108 11.64 5.26 14.51
N GLN A 109 12.85 5.15 15.06
CA GLN A 109 13.32 6.06 16.10
C GLN A 109 13.50 7.49 15.57
N VAL A 110 14.05 7.66 14.37
CA VAL A 110 14.20 8.98 13.75
C VAL A 110 12.84 9.61 13.45
N ILE A 111 11.87 8.85 12.93
CA ILE A 111 10.50 9.34 12.75
C ILE A 111 9.89 9.75 14.10
N ARG A 112 10.08 8.95 15.15
CA ARG A 112 9.59 9.27 16.48
C ARG A 112 10.20 10.57 17.03
N SER A 113 11.51 10.75 16.88
CA SER A 113 12.22 11.91 17.42
C SER A 113 12.01 13.18 16.58
N VAL A 114 12.10 13.09 15.25
CA VAL A 114 12.04 14.24 14.34
C VAL A 114 10.59 14.61 14.01
N CYS A 115 9.76 13.62 13.65
CA CYS A 115 8.37 13.88 13.26
C CYS A 115 7.41 13.86 14.44
N ARG A 116 7.87 13.56 15.66
CA ARG A 116 7.03 13.39 16.87
C ARG A 116 5.82 12.49 16.58
N TYR A 117 6.03 11.44 15.79
CA TYR A 117 4.99 10.54 15.34
C TYR A 117 5.25 9.14 15.92
N GLN A 118 4.30 8.66 16.70
CA GLN A 118 4.30 7.30 17.24
C GLN A 118 3.19 6.53 16.57
N ALA A 119 3.54 5.69 15.58
CA ALA A 119 2.59 4.82 14.90
C ALA A 119 1.92 3.89 15.93
N PRO A 120 0.59 3.97 16.12
CA PRO A 120 -0.12 3.05 17.00
C PRO A 120 -0.08 1.64 16.39
N GLU A 121 0.05 0.60 17.21
CA GLU A 121 0.20 -0.79 16.73
C GLU A 121 -1.01 -1.29 15.93
N GLN A 122 -2.19 -0.68 16.11
CA GLN A 122 -3.46 -1.15 15.53
C GLN A 122 -4.26 -0.10 14.76
N SER A 123 -3.79 1.15 14.65
CA SER A 123 -4.55 2.19 13.95
C SER A 123 -4.13 2.33 12.48
N LEU A 124 -5.04 2.09 11.55
CA LEU A 124 -4.98 2.56 10.14
C LEU A 124 -5.16 4.09 10.02
N GLU A 125 -4.75 4.87 11.01
CA GLU A 125 -4.73 6.32 10.86
C GLU A 125 -3.79 6.70 9.72
N VAL A 126 -4.27 7.59 8.85
CA VAL A 126 -3.47 8.09 7.73
C VAL A 126 -2.27 8.85 8.31
N PRO A 127 -1.03 8.49 7.94
CA PRO A 127 0.14 9.17 8.49
C PRO A 127 0.12 10.66 8.14
N PRO A 128 0.54 11.53 9.07
CA PRO A 128 0.54 12.97 8.84
C PRO A 128 1.45 13.33 7.66
N ALA A 129 1.15 14.44 6.97
CA ALA A 129 1.85 14.85 5.74
C ALA A 129 3.38 14.90 5.91
N ARG A 130 3.88 15.32 7.09
CA ARG A 130 5.31 15.35 7.42
C ARG A 130 5.98 13.96 7.37
N VAL A 131 5.30 12.92 7.83
CA VAL A 131 5.81 11.54 7.80
C VAL A 131 5.78 11.00 6.36
N ARG A 132 4.73 11.30 5.60
CA ARG A 132 4.64 10.96 4.17
C ARG A 132 5.75 11.63 3.36
N LEU A 133 6.00 12.92 3.59
CA LEU A 133 7.11 13.65 2.97
C LEU A 133 8.46 13.04 3.35
N TYR A 134 8.65 12.69 4.62
CA TYR A 134 9.88 12.03 5.07
C TYR A 134 10.15 10.70 4.36
N HIS A 135 9.13 9.84 4.25
CA HIS A 135 9.24 8.58 3.52
C HIS A 135 9.58 8.83 2.05
N TRP A 136 8.89 9.78 1.41
CA TRP A 136 9.17 10.17 0.03
C TRP A 136 10.61 10.65 -0.19
N LEU A 137 11.09 11.57 0.66
CA LEU A 137 12.47 12.07 0.59
C LEU A 137 13.49 10.96 0.79
N THR A 138 13.23 10.05 1.75
CA THR A 138 14.10 8.90 2.00
C THR A 138 14.15 7.96 0.79
N THR A 139 13.00 7.66 0.17
CA THR A 139 12.93 6.84 -1.06
C THR A 139 13.66 7.51 -2.23
N ILE A 140 13.46 8.81 -2.45
CA ILE A 140 14.16 9.57 -3.51
C ILE A 140 15.66 9.57 -3.27
N PHE A 141 16.09 9.77 -2.02
CA PHE A 141 17.50 9.74 -1.66
C PHE A 141 18.15 8.39 -1.96
N VAL A 142 17.54 7.28 -1.49
CA VAL A 142 18.04 5.92 -1.73
C VAL A 142 18.10 5.62 -3.22
N PHE A 143 17.03 5.92 -3.97
CA PHE A 143 16.99 5.73 -5.42
C PHE A 143 18.11 6.51 -6.12
N SER A 144 18.24 7.81 -5.82
CA SER A 144 19.25 8.67 -6.42
C SER A 144 20.66 8.20 -6.09
N TRP A 145 20.90 7.71 -4.88
CA TRP A 145 22.20 7.20 -4.46
C TRP A 145 22.59 5.93 -5.23
N HIS A 146 21.65 5.03 -5.52
CA HIS A 146 21.91 3.89 -6.39
C HIS A 146 22.20 4.33 -7.83
N CYS A 147 21.49 5.32 -8.36
CA CYS A 147 21.80 5.90 -9.67
C CYS A 147 23.21 6.52 -9.73
N VAL A 148 23.65 7.20 -8.67
CA VAL A 148 25.03 7.71 -8.54
C VAL A 148 26.04 6.55 -8.56
N GLY A 149 25.77 5.45 -7.86
CA GLY A 149 26.60 4.25 -7.91
C GLY A 149 26.74 3.65 -9.31
N LEU A 150 25.63 3.54 -10.06
CA LEU A 150 25.66 3.13 -11.47
C LEU A 150 26.48 4.09 -12.32
N HIS A 151 26.27 5.40 -12.12
CA HIS A 151 26.97 6.42 -12.88
C HIS A 151 28.48 6.35 -12.64
N TRP A 152 28.92 6.27 -11.37
CA TRP A 152 30.33 6.12 -11.01
C TRP A 152 30.95 4.82 -11.53
N ALA A 153 30.25 3.69 -11.41
CA ALA A 153 30.71 2.45 -12.03
C ALA A 153 30.89 2.63 -13.55
N ARG A 154 29.88 3.20 -14.24
CA ARG A 154 29.91 3.38 -15.69
C ARG A 154 31.03 4.30 -16.19
N ILE A 155 31.33 5.40 -15.49
CA ILE A 155 32.37 6.36 -15.91
C ILE A 155 33.78 5.91 -15.52
N SER A 156 33.91 4.92 -14.63
CA SER A 156 35.21 4.43 -14.19
C SER A 156 36.00 3.81 -15.35
N GLN A 157 37.24 4.27 -15.54
CA GLN A 157 38.14 3.75 -16.56
C GLN A 157 39.11 2.72 -15.99
N THR A 158 39.51 2.87 -14.72
CA THR A 158 40.54 2.01 -14.10
C THR A 158 39.94 0.93 -13.21
N CYS A 159 38.80 1.22 -12.58
CA CYS A 159 38.23 0.37 -11.53
C CYS A 159 37.89 -1.07 -12.00
N HIS A 160 37.46 -1.25 -13.25
CA HIS A 160 37.22 -2.58 -13.82
C HIS A 160 38.48 -3.48 -13.92
N ARG A 161 39.68 -2.88 -13.89
CA ARG A 161 40.97 -3.59 -13.92
C ARG A 161 41.59 -3.69 -12.54
N THR A 162 41.55 -2.60 -11.76
CA THR A 162 42.17 -2.56 -10.44
C THR A 162 41.36 -3.38 -9.44
N ALA A 163 40.04 -3.15 -9.38
CA ALA A 163 39.10 -3.75 -8.43
C ALA A 163 37.87 -4.38 -9.14
N PRO A 164 38.07 -5.47 -9.91
CA PRO A 164 37.03 -6.04 -10.76
C PRO A 164 35.83 -6.58 -9.98
N ASN A 165 36.02 -7.13 -8.78
CA ASN A 165 34.92 -7.67 -7.98
C ASN A 165 34.07 -6.54 -7.39
N LEU A 166 34.70 -5.48 -6.87
CA LEU A 166 34.03 -4.32 -6.33
C LEU A 166 33.26 -3.57 -7.43
N TYR A 167 33.86 -3.41 -8.61
CA TYR A 167 33.19 -2.87 -9.79
C TYR A 167 31.93 -3.68 -10.15
N THR A 168 32.09 -5.00 -10.31
CA THR A 168 31.00 -5.88 -10.76
C THR A 168 29.88 -5.97 -9.72
N SER A 169 30.23 -6.15 -8.45
CA SER A 169 29.27 -6.22 -7.35
C SER A 169 28.52 -4.90 -7.17
N THR A 170 29.20 -3.75 -7.26
CA THR A 170 28.56 -2.42 -7.25
C THR A 170 27.55 -2.30 -8.38
N TYR A 171 27.97 -2.64 -9.61
CA TYR A 171 27.11 -2.54 -10.79
C TYR A 171 25.86 -3.41 -10.65
N LEU A 172 26.02 -4.68 -10.26
CA LEU A 172 24.91 -5.62 -10.08
C LEU A 172 23.97 -5.19 -8.94
N PHE A 173 24.53 -4.89 -7.76
CA PHE A 173 23.73 -4.51 -6.59
C PHE A 173 22.96 -3.21 -6.84
N ALA A 174 23.63 -2.18 -7.36
CA ALA A 174 22.98 -0.91 -7.61
C ALA A 174 21.92 -1.01 -8.72
N SER A 175 22.19 -1.74 -9.81
CA SER A 175 21.22 -1.91 -10.90
C SER A 175 19.98 -2.66 -10.44
N PHE A 176 20.18 -3.74 -9.67
CA PHE A 176 19.10 -4.48 -9.04
C PHE A 176 18.26 -3.58 -8.12
N ASN A 177 18.89 -2.78 -7.25
CA ASN A 177 18.17 -1.90 -6.33
C ASN A 177 17.39 -0.78 -7.04
N VAL A 178 17.90 -0.24 -8.16
CA VAL A 178 17.15 0.72 -8.99
C VAL A 178 15.88 0.07 -9.54
N ILE A 179 15.99 -1.11 -10.15
CA ILE A 179 14.84 -1.85 -10.70
C ILE A 179 13.86 -2.24 -9.60
N PHE A 180 14.37 -2.77 -8.49
CA PHE A 180 13.59 -3.17 -7.33
C PHE A 180 12.83 -1.98 -6.72
N THR A 181 13.47 -0.80 -6.63
CA THR A 181 12.83 0.42 -6.13
C THR A 181 11.71 0.89 -7.06
N ILE A 182 11.95 0.90 -8.39
CA ILE A 182 10.90 1.27 -9.36
C ILE A 182 9.71 0.31 -9.25
N PHE A 183 9.98 -0.99 -9.22
CA PHE A 183 8.95 -2.02 -9.10
C PHE A 183 8.12 -1.87 -7.81
N THR A 184 8.78 -1.69 -6.67
CA THR A 184 8.12 -1.53 -5.37
C THR A 184 7.32 -0.23 -5.28
N VAL A 185 7.82 0.89 -5.82
CA VAL A 185 7.09 2.16 -5.88
C VAL A 185 5.83 2.02 -6.73
N ILE A 186 5.94 1.52 -7.96
CA ILE A 186 4.79 1.32 -8.86
C ILE A 186 3.76 0.40 -8.21
N SER A 187 4.21 -0.71 -7.64
CA SER A 187 3.32 -1.70 -7.01
C SER A 187 2.63 -1.14 -5.77
N THR A 188 3.34 -0.36 -4.94
CA THR A 188 2.76 0.28 -3.75
C THR A 188 1.71 1.30 -4.14
N TYR A 189 1.99 2.16 -5.12
CA TYR A 189 1.01 3.13 -5.63
C TYR A 189 -0.21 2.45 -6.24
N GLY A 190 0.01 1.42 -7.07
CA GLY A 190 -1.06 0.64 -7.66
C GLY A 190 -1.95 0.01 -6.60
N LEU A 191 -1.35 -0.66 -5.61
CA LEU A 191 -2.07 -1.31 -4.52
C LEU A 191 -2.84 -0.28 -3.66
N GLN A 192 -2.24 0.86 -3.33
CA GLN A 192 -2.91 1.92 -2.58
C GLN A 192 -4.12 2.48 -3.34
N HIS A 193 -3.97 2.78 -4.63
CA HIS A 193 -5.08 3.27 -5.46
C HIS A 193 -6.20 2.23 -5.60
N MET A 194 -5.83 0.96 -5.81
CA MET A 194 -6.79 -0.13 -5.86
C MET A 194 -7.53 -0.26 -4.54
N LEU A 195 -6.83 -0.36 -3.40
CA LEU A 195 -7.43 -0.45 -2.07
C LEU A 195 -8.34 0.73 -1.75
N ALA A 196 -7.92 1.95 -2.07
CA ALA A 196 -8.75 3.15 -1.88
C ALA A 196 -10.02 3.11 -2.75
N SER A 197 -9.91 2.65 -4.00
CA SER A 197 -11.07 2.48 -4.89
C SER A 197 -12.06 1.44 -4.35
N LEU A 198 -11.55 0.31 -3.85
CA LEU A 198 -12.38 -0.74 -3.25
C LEU A 198 -13.06 -0.28 -1.97
N LEU A 199 -12.33 0.44 -1.12
CA LEU A 199 -12.87 1.02 0.11
C LEU A 199 -14.00 1.98 -0.21
N ARG A 200 -13.82 2.90 -1.17
CA ARG A 200 -14.85 3.87 -1.58
C ARG A 200 -16.10 3.21 -2.17
N ARG A 201 -15.94 2.06 -2.82
CA ARG A 201 -17.05 1.29 -3.38
C ARG A 201 -17.70 0.32 -2.37
N GLY A 202 -17.19 0.26 -1.13
CA GLY A 202 -17.68 -0.66 -0.11
C GLY A 202 -17.41 -2.14 -0.44
N LEU A 203 -16.38 -2.42 -1.26
CA LEU A 203 -16.07 -3.77 -1.75
C LEU A 203 -15.02 -4.49 -0.90
N LEU A 204 -14.47 -3.84 0.13
CA LEU A 204 -13.53 -4.50 1.03
C LEU A 204 -14.28 -5.44 1.96
N PRO A 205 -13.93 -6.73 2.01
CA PRO A 205 -14.52 -7.66 2.96
C PRO A 205 -14.40 -7.11 4.38
N SER A 206 -15.49 -7.16 5.13
CA SER A 206 -15.50 -6.78 6.55
C SER A 206 -14.50 -7.59 7.38
N SER A 207 -14.13 -8.80 6.92
CA SER A 207 -13.07 -9.61 7.50
C SER A 207 -11.68 -8.96 7.44
N ILE A 208 -11.40 -8.12 6.44
CA ILE A 208 -10.12 -7.42 6.28
C ILE A 208 -10.10 -6.15 7.14
N LEU A 209 -11.24 -5.50 7.33
CA LEU A 209 -11.36 -4.25 8.08
C LEU A 209 -11.30 -4.44 9.60
N GLY A 210 -11.31 -5.67 10.10
CA GLY A 210 -11.37 -5.98 11.53
C GLY A 210 -12.77 -5.71 12.11
N SER A 211 -13.21 -6.57 13.03
CA SER A 211 -14.51 -6.46 13.69
C SER A 211 -14.74 -5.10 14.36
N ASP A 212 -13.67 -4.50 14.87
CA ASP A 212 -13.71 -3.29 15.69
C ASP A 212 -13.99 -2.01 14.87
N ARG A 213 -14.15 -2.13 13.55
CA ARG A 213 -14.37 -1.01 12.64
C ARG A 213 -15.72 -1.01 11.95
N ALA A 214 -16.49 -2.09 12.08
CA ALA A 214 -17.90 -2.01 11.76
C ALA A 214 -18.54 -1.03 12.75
N ALA A 215 -19.53 -0.27 12.30
CA ALA A 215 -20.40 0.44 13.23
C ALA A 215 -20.93 -0.59 14.24
N PRO A 216 -20.82 -0.34 15.57
CA PRO A 216 -21.34 -1.26 16.57
C PRO A 216 -22.77 -1.67 16.24
N GLU A 217 -23.12 -2.93 16.50
CA GLU A 217 -24.53 -3.36 16.41
C GLU A 217 -25.38 -2.39 17.24
N GLY A 218 -26.50 -1.90 16.68
CA GLY A 218 -27.29 -0.85 17.31
C GLY A 218 -27.01 0.58 16.81
N THR A 219 -25.97 0.81 16.00
CA THR A 219 -25.62 2.19 15.57
C THR A 219 -26.69 2.83 14.69
N LEU A 220 -27.42 2.05 13.88
CA LEU A 220 -28.52 2.58 13.05
C LEU A 220 -29.71 3.01 13.91
N GLU A 221 -29.94 2.31 15.01
CA GLU A 221 -31.00 2.52 16.00
C GLU A 221 -30.72 3.75 16.86
N LEU A 222 -29.44 4.08 17.07
CA LEU A 222 -29.01 5.30 17.77
C LEU A 222 -29.18 6.56 16.92
N GLN A 223 -29.34 6.46 15.60
CA GLN A 223 -29.54 7.63 14.74
C GLN A 223 -30.92 8.25 14.98
N SER A 224 -30.95 9.57 15.21
CA SER A 224 -32.20 10.30 15.39
C SER A 224 -32.90 10.51 14.05
N SER A 225 -34.22 10.30 14.02
CA SER A 225 -35.02 10.75 12.89
C SER A 225 -35.21 12.25 12.94
N VAL A 226 -34.91 12.92 11.84
CA VAL A 226 -35.09 14.37 11.67
C VAL A 226 -36.25 14.59 10.71
N ILE A 227 -37.15 15.51 11.07
CA ILE A 227 -38.25 15.91 10.20
C ILE A 227 -37.66 16.81 9.12
N PHE A 228 -38.02 16.57 7.86
CA PHE A 228 -37.55 17.40 6.76
C PHE A 228 -38.01 18.86 6.94
N ASP A 229 -37.03 19.75 7.11
CA ASP A 229 -37.20 21.21 7.11
C ASP A 229 -36.24 21.84 6.09
N PRO A 230 -36.75 22.40 4.98
CA PRO A 230 -35.91 22.98 3.93
C PRO A 230 -35.08 24.17 4.43
N GLU A 231 -35.50 24.86 5.50
CA GLU A 231 -34.70 25.95 6.08
C GLU A 231 -33.49 25.43 6.86
N GLU A 232 -33.61 24.28 7.53
CA GLU A 232 -32.52 23.65 8.31
C GLU A 232 -31.49 22.93 7.41
N PHE A 233 -31.95 22.35 6.29
CA PHE A 233 -31.10 21.59 5.37
C PHE A 233 -30.27 22.48 4.41
N GLY A 234 -30.62 23.75 4.27
CA GLY A 234 -29.92 24.71 3.41
C GLY A 234 -29.80 24.20 1.97
N ASP A 235 -28.59 24.24 1.40
CA ASP A 235 -28.33 23.83 0.01
C ASP A 235 -28.29 22.30 -0.19
N ALA A 236 -28.30 21.50 0.90
CA ALA A 236 -28.19 20.05 0.84
C ALA A 236 -29.57 19.38 0.76
N LEU A 237 -30.35 19.71 -0.27
CA LEU A 237 -31.70 19.16 -0.49
C LEU A 237 -31.71 17.72 -1.03
N GLN A 238 -30.54 17.15 -1.33
CA GLN A 238 -30.39 15.84 -1.93
C GLN A 238 -29.53 14.94 -1.06
N CYS A 239 -29.95 13.68 -0.88
CA CYS A 239 -29.16 12.69 -0.18
C CYS A 239 -27.88 12.37 -0.97
N PRO A 240 -26.67 12.53 -0.41
CA PRO A 240 -25.43 12.27 -1.14
C PRO A 240 -25.20 10.78 -1.44
N THR A 241 -25.96 9.89 -0.78
CA THR A 241 -25.82 8.44 -0.92
C THR A 241 -26.70 7.88 -2.04
N CYS A 242 -28.00 8.19 -2.06
CA CYS A 242 -28.92 7.71 -3.09
C CYS A 242 -29.18 8.73 -4.21
N LEU A 243 -28.74 9.99 -4.03
CA LEU A 243 -29.02 11.09 -4.94
C LEU A 243 -30.52 11.36 -5.13
N GLU A 244 -31.34 11.01 -4.15
CA GLU A 244 -32.77 11.36 -4.13
C GLU A 244 -32.98 12.66 -3.34
N ASP A 245 -33.96 13.46 -3.76
CA ASP A 245 -34.34 14.68 -3.06
C ASP A 245 -35.01 14.33 -1.72
N PHE A 246 -34.66 15.07 -0.68
CA PHE A 246 -35.32 14.94 0.61
C PHE A 246 -36.77 15.39 0.50
N SER A 247 -37.68 14.58 1.05
CA SER A 247 -39.11 14.86 1.06
C SER A 247 -39.71 14.46 2.40
N LYS A 248 -40.87 15.05 2.73
CA LYS A 248 -41.61 14.75 3.96
C LYS A 248 -42.10 13.30 4.04
N GLU A 249 -42.13 12.61 2.91
CA GLU A 249 -42.59 11.23 2.78
C GLU A 249 -41.53 10.22 3.27
N HIS A 250 -40.26 10.61 3.26
CA HIS A 250 -39.15 9.75 3.63
C HIS A 250 -38.63 10.09 5.04
N GLN A 251 -38.38 9.07 5.85
CA GLN A 251 -37.74 9.26 7.15
C GLN A 251 -36.25 9.59 6.94
N ILE A 252 -35.85 10.80 7.29
CA ILE A 252 -34.44 11.21 7.26
C ILE A 252 -33.80 10.87 8.60
N ARG A 253 -32.63 10.22 8.57
CA ARG A 253 -31.84 9.92 9.77
C ARG A 253 -30.56 10.73 9.79
N LYS A 254 -30.24 11.33 10.93
CA LYS A 254 -29.00 12.09 11.15
C LYS A 254 -28.01 11.21 11.89
N THR A 255 -26.82 11.08 11.32
CA THR A 255 -25.70 10.38 11.96
C THR A 255 -25.17 11.20 13.13
N ILE A 256 -24.87 10.54 14.25
CA ILE A 256 -24.17 11.14 15.40
C ILE A 256 -22.68 11.22 15.02
N CYS A 257 -22.29 12.23 14.26
CA CYS A 257 -20.90 12.49 13.91
C CYS A 257 -20.41 13.75 14.61
#